data_AF-A0A1Y1XGG5-F1
#
_entry.id   AF-A0A1Y1XGG5-F1
#
_cell.length_a   1.000
_cell.length_b   1.000
_cell.length_c   1.000
_cell.angle_alpha   90.00
_cell.angle_beta   90.00
_cell.angle_gamma   90.00
#
_symmetry.space_group_name_H-M   'P 1'
#
loop_
_entity.id
_entity.type
_entity.pdbx_description
1 polymer ?
#
loop_
_entity_poly.entity_id
_entity_poly.type
_entity_poly.pdbx_seq_one_letter_code
_entity_poly.pdbx_strand_id
1 'polypeptide(L)'
;MKFSSTLLTCLLASSTVFSYTLNKRDDFTDKLKESQGDIDKQMEQMKEEMEKMQGSMGNLPTGSTPELPSTNTGSTPELPNLGSSTNSTSPTDFTTTSNTSFGQLQNSDVFNEECQKVIAEYYSCLPKKMTDKNYDECCNVYNSEKCVNIYKKKLSENDACKNGTEDVEKQIAMMSGLMDLSCAKHNGKYCPISKLNKEGKEITQSTLEDTCKSQECLQKGVSGLEASKQWVQMALDVQNKVSEAFSHQKRANANTTPQEAVSKIDGYLNELKSEKCSAQAASGAISLKAGNLFVLSLGLFLYYLL
;
A
#
# COMPACT_ATOMS: atom_id res chain seq x y z
N MET A 1 -20.10 0.55 -8.03
CA MET A 1 -19.80 0.76 -6.60
C MET A 1 -19.97 2.22 -6.29
N LYS A 2 -20.93 2.56 -5.43
CA LYS A 2 -20.78 3.77 -4.61
C LYS A 2 -19.79 3.34 -3.53
N PHE A 3 -18.54 3.75 -3.60
CA PHE A 3 -17.64 3.54 -2.46
C PHE A 3 -18.26 4.22 -1.25
N SER A 4 -18.01 3.70 -0.05
CA SER A 4 -18.44 4.29 1.22
C SER A 4 -18.31 5.81 1.16
N SER A 5 -19.44 6.52 1.23
CA SER A 5 -19.57 7.98 1.06
C SER A 5 -18.94 8.76 2.21
N THR A 6 -17.98 8.19 2.91
CA THR A 6 -17.27 8.79 4.03
C THR A 6 -15.77 8.54 3.87
N LEU A 7 -15.36 7.34 3.44
CA LEU A 7 -13.96 7.06 3.05
C LEU A 7 -13.67 7.56 1.63
N LEU A 8 -14.59 7.31 0.68
CA LEU A 8 -14.55 7.97 -0.63
C LEU A 8 -14.89 9.44 -0.51
N THR A 9 -15.65 9.90 0.48
CA THR A 9 -15.87 11.35 0.68
C THR A 9 -14.73 12.00 1.44
N CYS A 10 -13.89 11.28 2.18
CA CYS A 10 -12.60 11.79 2.63
C CYS A 10 -11.60 11.88 1.44
N LEU A 11 -11.56 10.84 0.60
CA LEU A 11 -10.79 10.80 -0.66
C LEU A 11 -11.30 11.79 -1.71
N LEU A 12 -12.61 12.06 -1.72
CA LEU A 12 -13.24 13.02 -2.61
C LEU A 12 -13.28 14.39 -1.95
N ALA A 13 -13.30 14.58 -0.64
CA ALA A 13 -13.20 15.90 0.00
C ALA A 13 -11.90 16.60 -0.37
N SER A 14 -10.79 15.86 -0.48
CA SER A 14 -9.55 16.39 -1.03
C SER A 14 -9.67 16.77 -2.52
N SER A 15 -10.57 16.14 -3.29
CA SER A 15 -10.84 16.48 -4.71
C SER A 15 -12.07 17.40 -4.95
N THR A 16 -13.00 17.52 -4.00
CA THR A 16 -14.16 18.39 -4.04
C THR A 16 -13.82 19.75 -3.45
N VAL A 17 -12.77 19.86 -2.64
CA VAL A 17 -12.08 21.12 -2.40
C VAL A 17 -11.48 21.71 -3.71
N PHE A 18 -11.24 20.88 -4.74
CA PHE A 18 -10.95 21.31 -6.11
C PHE A 18 -12.20 21.45 -7.02
N SER A 19 -13.32 20.80 -6.67
CA SER A 19 -14.54 20.81 -7.50
C SER A 19 -15.62 21.79 -7.04
N TYR A 20 -15.57 22.29 -5.79
CA TYR A 20 -16.53 23.26 -5.24
C TYR A 20 -16.29 24.71 -5.73
N THR A 21 -15.26 24.92 -6.53
CA THR A 21 -14.97 26.17 -7.26
C THR A 21 -15.78 26.32 -8.56
N LEU A 22 -16.62 25.36 -8.94
CA LEU A 22 -17.33 25.40 -10.23
C LEU A 22 -18.61 26.26 -10.26
N ASN A 23 -19.06 26.81 -9.13
CA ASN A 23 -20.31 27.60 -9.08
C ASN A 23 -20.13 29.12 -9.36
N LYS A 24 -18.95 29.55 -9.78
CA LYS A 24 -18.68 30.91 -10.32
C LYS A 24 -17.85 30.82 -11.60
N ARG A 25 -18.43 30.26 -12.66
CA ARG A 25 -17.71 29.92 -13.90
C ARG A 25 -17.32 31.12 -14.77
N ASP A 26 -18.07 32.23 -14.70
CA ASP A 26 -17.84 33.36 -15.61
C ASP A 26 -16.74 34.31 -15.11
N ASP A 27 -16.66 34.60 -13.80
CA ASP A 27 -15.58 35.44 -13.22
C ASP A 27 -14.24 34.69 -13.10
N PHE A 28 -14.28 33.35 -13.18
CA PHE A 28 -13.09 32.51 -13.07
C PHE A 28 -12.39 32.30 -14.43
N THR A 29 -13.12 32.33 -15.55
CA THR A 29 -12.53 32.07 -16.87
C THR A 29 -11.55 33.18 -17.29
N ASP A 30 -11.84 34.43 -16.95
CA ASP A 30 -10.97 35.57 -17.26
C ASP A 30 -9.73 35.59 -16.34
N LYS A 31 -9.90 35.27 -15.05
CA LYS A 31 -8.77 35.11 -14.11
C LYS A 31 -7.94 33.85 -14.38
N LEU A 32 -8.53 32.80 -14.96
CA LEU A 32 -7.80 31.61 -15.36
C LEU A 32 -6.90 31.90 -16.56
N LYS A 33 -7.36 32.69 -17.54
CA LYS A 33 -6.52 33.13 -18.66
C LYS A 33 -5.35 33.99 -18.19
N GLU A 34 -5.58 34.84 -17.20
CA GLU A 34 -4.53 35.66 -16.58
C GLU A 34 -3.53 34.80 -15.78
N SER A 35 -4.02 33.89 -14.92
CA SER A 35 -3.19 32.97 -14.15
C SER A 35 -2.46 31.92 -15.00
N GLN A 36 -3.03 31.52 -16.13
CA GLN A 36 -2.39 30.58 -17.07
C GLN A 36 -1.24 31.26 -17.80
N GLY A 37 -1.38 32.56 -18.12
CA GLY A 37 -0.26 33.38 -18.59
C GLY A 37 0.87 33.52 -17.57
N ASP A 38 0.55 33.64 -16.28
CA ASP A 38 1.56 33.70 -15.22
C ASP A 38 2.25 32.35 -14.97
N ILE A 39 1.52 31.23 -15.08
CA ILE A 39 2.10 29.87 -14.97
C ILE A 39 3.00 29.57 -16.16
N ASP A 40 2.58 29.90 -17.38
CA ASP A 40 3.40 29.69 -18.58
C ASP A 40 4.68 30.54 -18.50
N LYS A 41 4.58 31.78 -17.98
CA LYS A 41 5.73 32.66 -17.75
C LYS A 41 6.68 32.12 -16.68
N GLN A 42 6.16 31.54 -15.60
CA GLN A 42 6.99 30.90 -14.58
C GLN A 42 7.66 29.60 -15.07
N MET A 43 6.96 28.79 -15.88
CA MET A 43 7.56 27.59 -16.47
C MET A 43 8.67 27.96 -17.45
N GLU A 44 8.51 29.02 -18.25
CA GLU A 44 9.61 29.45 -19.14
C GLU A 44 10.78 30.09 -18.39
N GLN A 45 10.54 30.84 -17.31
CA GLN A 45 11.63 31.32 -16.45
C GLN A 45 12.40 30.16 -15.82
N MET A 46 11.70 29.12 -15.35
CA MET A 46 12.32 27.92 -14.79
C MET A 46 13.12 27.14 -15.82
N LYS A 47 12.63 27.05 -17.06
CA LYS A 47 13.34 26.40 -18.16
C LYS A 47 14.60 27.18 -18.55
N GLU A 48 14.55 28.51 -18.63
CA GLU A 48 15.73 29.35 -18.88
C GLU A 48 16.79 29.20 -17.76
N GLU A 49 16.37 29.08 -16.50
CA GLU A 49 17.30 28.83 -15.40
C GLU A 49 17.91 27.42 -15.44
N MET A 50 17.14 26.40 -15.84
CA MET A 50 17.67 25.05 -16.05
C MET A 50 18.66 25.01 -17.22
N GLU A 51 18.38 25.68 -18.34
CA GLU A 51 19.31 25.77 -19.47
C GLU A 51 20.60 26.51 -19.09
N LYS A 52 20.52 27.57 -18.26
CA LYS A 52 21.69 28.25 -17.71
C LYS A 52 22.51 27.35 -16.78
N MET A 53 21.86 26.56 -15.93
CA MET A 53 22.55 25.60 -15.06
C MET A 53 23.21 24.46 -15.85
N GLN A 54 22.56 23.98 -16.91
CA GLN A 54 23.09 22.94 -17.77
C GLN A 54 24.26 23.43 -18.63
N GLY A 55 24.22 24.69 -19.09
CA GLY A 55 25.36 25.35 -19.75
C GLY A 55 26.57 25.56 -18.84
N SER A 56 26.37 25.65 -17.52
CA SER A 56 27.45 25.84 -16.55
C SER A 56 28.18 24.54 -16.15
N MET A 57 27.67 23.36 -16.51
CA MET A 57 28.32 22.07 -16.23
C MET A 57 29.14 21.50 -17.40
N GLY A 58 29.21 22.21 -18.53
CA GLY A 58 29.86 21.74 -19.77
C GLY A 58 31.39 21.75 -19.80
N ASN A 59 32.09 22.12 -18.73
CA ASN A 59 33.55 22.13 -18.68
C ASN A 59 34.09 21.33 -17.48
N LEU A 60 33.96 20.00 -17.54
CA LEU A 60 34.85 19.12 -16.80
C LEU A 60 35.86 18.47 -17.79
N PRO A 61 37.17 18.59 -17.54
CA PRO A 61 38.19 18.01 -18.40
C PRO A 61 38.12 16.47 -18.34
N THR A 62 37.91 15.84 -19.49
CA THR A 62 38.06 14.39 -19.69
C THR A 62 39.50 13.98 -19.42
N GLY A 63 39.74 13.43 -18.22
CA GLY A 63 40.97 12.76 -17.84
C GLY A 63 40.98 11.31 -18.29
N SER A 64 41.92 11.02 -19.18
CA SER A 64 42.56 9.76 -19.57
C SER A 64 42.10 8.46 -18.88
N THR A 65 41.49 7.57 -19.66
CA THR A 65 41.35 6.14 -19.34
C THR A 65 42.62 5.40 -19.81
N PRO A 66 43.31 4.60 -18.97
CA PRO A 66 44.37 3.71 -19.44
C PRO A 66 43.78 2.47 -20.10
N GLU A 67 44.26 2.17 -21.30
CA GLU A 67 44.07 0.91 -22.01
C GLU A 67 44.55 -0.28 -21.17
N LEU A 68 43.76 -1.36 -21.17
CA LEU A 68 44.23 -2.69 -20.78
C LEU A 68 44.12 -3.66 -21.97
N PRO A 69 45.05 -4.60 -22.12
CA PRO A 69 45.28 -5.29 -23.38
C PRO A 69 44.37 -6.51 -23.56
N SER A 70 44.02 -6.74 -24.82
CA SER A 70 43.45 -7.98 -25.35
C SER A 70 44.35 -9.18 -25.11
N THR A 71 43.77 -10.29 -24.67
CA THR A 71 44.34 -11.63 -24.85
C THR A 71 43.28 -12.56 -25.42
N ASN A 72 43.51 -12.94 -26.68
CA ASN A 72 42.85 -14.05 -27.38
C ASN A 72 43.36 -15.40 -26.87
N THR A 73 42.46 -16.38 -26.73
CA THR A 73 42.59 -17.85 -26.93
C THR A 73 41.41 -18.49 -26.17
N GLY A 74 40.45 -19.21 -26.75
CA GLY A 74 40.52 -20.22 -27.80
C GLY A 74 40.33 -21.59 -27.15
N SER A 75 39.14 -22.20 -27.29
CA SER A 75 38.86 -23.65 -27.44
C SER A 75 37.44 -24.04 -27.00
N THR A 76 36.64 -24.47 -27.96
CA THR A 76 35.44 -25.32 -27.83
C THR A 76 35.88 -26.76 -27.50
N PRO A 77 35.07 -27.55 -26.77
CA PRO A 77 34.57 -28.77 -27.39
C PRO A 77 33.12 -29.15 -27.03
N GLU A 78 32.62 -30.07 -27.86
CA GLU A 78 31.26 -30.57 -28.06
C GLU A 78 30.59 -31.28 -26.88
N LEU A 79 29.26 -31.39 -27.02
CA LEU A 79 28.29 -32.21 -26.28
C LEU A 79 28.68 -33.71 -26.17
N PRO A 80 27.99 -34.47 -25.28
CA PRO A 80 26.95 -35.32 -25.84
C PRO A 80 25.58 -35.23 -25.14
N ASN A 81 24.58 -35.45 -25.98
CA ASN A 81 23.15 -35.55 -25.77
C ASN A 81 22.76 -36.91 -25.14
N LEU A 82 21.80 -36.93 -24.21
CA LEU A 82 20.90 -38.05 -23.79
C LEU A 82 20.09 -37.53 -22.58
N GLY A 83 18.78 -37.62 -22.40
CA GLY A 83 17.67 -38.21 -23.13
C GLY A 83 16.48 -38.35 -22.14
N SER A 84 15.31 -37.83 -22.53
CA SER A 84 13.95 -38.25 -22.19
C SER A 84 13.30 -38.04 -20.80
N SER A 85 12.25 -37.22 -20.83
CA SER A 85 10.87 -37.45 -20.33
C SER A 85 10.55 -37.36 -18.83
N THR A 86 9.72 -36.38 -18.43
CA THR A 86 8.28 -36.58 -18.13
C THR A 86 7.58 -35.29 -17.67
N ASN A 87 6.38 -35.08 -18.23
CA ASN A 87 5.27 -34.19 -17.87
C ASN A 87 5.41 -33.27 -16.63
N SER A 88 5.42 -31.96 -16.88
CA SER A 88 4.89 -30.98 -15.92
C SER A 88 4.18 -29.85 -16.67
N THR A 89 2.88 -29.76 -16.45
CA THR A 89 1.99 -28.76 -17.03
C THR A 89 2.27 -27.41 -16.36
N SER A 90 3.14 -26.60 -16.96
CA SER A 90 3.39 -25.22 -16.54
C SER A 90 2.17 -24.34 -16.80
N PRO A 91 1.74 -23.50 -15.83
CA PRO A 91 0.72 -22.51 -16.07
C PRO A 91 1.29 -21.37 -16.91
N THR A 92 0.61 -21.15 -18.03
CA THR A 92 0.58 -20.01 -18.96
C THR A 92 1.32 -18.73 -18.55
N ASP A 93 2.14 -18.30 -19.50
CA ASP A 93 2.79 -17.01 -19.65
C ASP A 93 1.95 -15.82 -19.15
N PHE A 94 2.51 -15.11 -18.17
CA PHE A 94 2.05 -13.80 -17.77
C PHE A 94 2.59 -12.79 -18.78
N THR A 95 1.84 -12.58 -19.86
CA THR A 95 2.21 -11.60 -20.89
C THR A 95 2.18 -10.20 -20.29
N THR A 96 3.38 -9.66 -20.09
CA THR A 96 3.66 -8.27 -19.73
C THR A 96 3.05 -7.34 -20.78
N THR A 97 1.89 -6.74 -20.47
CA THR A 97 1.37 -5.65 -21.30
C THR A 97 0.62 -4.62 -20.46
N SER A 98 1.02 -3.37 -20.67
CA SER A 98 0.38 -2.09 -20.27
C SER A 98 0.83 -1.47 -18.94
N ASN A 99 1.84 -0.61 -19.11
CA ASN A 99 2.24 0.49 -18.23
C ASN A 99 1.04 1.39 -17.89
N THR A 100 0.59 1.36 -16.64
CA THR A 100 -0.19 2.44 -16.05
C THR A 100 0.41 2.74 -14.69
N SER A 101 1.03 3.92 -14.64
CA SER A 101 1.83 4.48 -13.55
C SER A 101 0.94 4.80 -12.34
N PHE A 102 0.90 3.91 -11.36
CA PHE A 102 0.79 4.33 -9.98
C PHE A 102 2.14 4.97 -9.67
N GLY A 103 2.18 6.31 -9.72
CA GLY A 103 3.36 7.18 -9.64
C GLY A 103 4.67 6.45 -9.87
N GLN A 104 5.18 6.47 -11.12
CA GLN A 104 6.58 6.13 -11.39
C GLN A 104 7.40 6.57 -10.17
N LEU A 105 8.08 5.62 -9.52
CA LEU A 105 9.24 5.90 -8.69
C LEU A 105 10.21 6.64 -9.63
N GLN A 106 10.00 7.95 -9.85
CA GLN A 106 10.70 8.75 -10.85
C GLN A 106 12.15 9.01 -10.45
N ASN A 107 12.58 8.43 -9.33
CA ASN A 107 13.96 8.30 -8.93
C ASN A 107 14.43 6.85 -9.14
N SER A 108 14.34 6.32 -10.36
CA SER A 108 14.97 5.03 -10.71
C SER A 108 16.46 5.01 -10.39
N ASP A 109 17.07 6.20 -10.32
CA ASP A 109 18.51 6.36 -10.12
C ASP A 109 18.94 6.10 -8.67
N VAL A 110 18.00 6.01 -7.71
CA VAL A 110 18.30 5.78 -6.29
C VAL A 110 18.52 4.29 -5.99
N PHE A 111 17.89 3.39 -6.75
CA PHE A 111 17.95 1.94 -6.51
C PHE A 111 18.61 1.21 -7.67
N ASN A 112 19.51 0.27 -7.36
CA ASN A 112 20.05 -0.63 -8.37
C ASN A 112 18.94 -1.51 -8.98
N GLU A 113 19.21 -2.07 -10.16
CA GLU A 113 18.25 -2.88 -10.92
C GLU A 113 17.70 -4.07 -10.12
N GLU A 114 18.54 -4.68 -9.27
CA GLU A 114 18.14 -5.83 -8.46
C GLU A 114 17.13 -5.43 -7.38
N CYS A 115 17.33 -4.31 -6.69
CA CYS A 115 16.37 -3.80 -5.72
C CYS A 115 15.06 -3.37 -6.37
N GLN A 116 15.12 -2.77 -7.57
CA GLN A 116 13.92 -2.45 -8.33
C GLN A 116 13.08 -3.69 -8.65
N LYS A 117 13.72 -4.83 -8.98
CA LYS A 117 13.01 -6.11 -9.18
C LYS A 117 12.32 -6.58 -7.90
N VAL A 118 13.01 -6.52 -6.76
CA VAL A 118 12.41 -6.85 -5.46
C VAL A 118 11.21 -5.96 -5.18
N ILE A 119 11.35 -4.64 -5.33
CA ILE A 119 10.25 -3.69 -5.16
C ILE A 119 9.07 -4.01 -6.09
N ALA A 120 9.33 -4.32 -7.35
CA ALA A 120 8.31 -4.70 -8.31
C ALA A 120 7.53 -5.96 -7.89
N GLU A 121 8.18 -6.92 -7.20
CA GLU A 121 7.48 -8.08 -6.64
C GLU A 121 6.46 -7.69 -5.55
N TYR A 122 6.79 -6.76 -4.65
CA TYR A 122 5.82 -6.24 -3.67
C TYR A 122 4.62 -5.58 -4.33
N TYR A 123 4.88 -4.76 -5.36
CA TYR A 123 3.81 -4.08 -6.10
C TYR A 123 2.98 -5.04 -6.95
N SER A 124 3.54 -6.17 -7.40
CA SER A 124 2.78 -7.20 -8.12
C SER A 124 1.69 -7.86 -7.27
N CYS A 125 1.82 -7.79 -5.94
CA CYS A 125 0.84 -8.28 -4.97
C CYS A 125 -0.27 -7.26 -4.64
N LEU A 126 -0.15 -6.03 -5.14
CA LEU A 126 -1.16 -4.99 -4.96
C LEU A 126 -1.99 -4.83 -6.23
N PRO A 127 -3.32 -4.72 -6.12
CA PRO A 127 -4.14 -4.47 -7.28
C PRO A 127 -3.91 -3.04 -7.80
N LYS A 128 -3.69 -2.89 -9.11
CA LYS A 128 -3.65 -1.57 -9.77
C LYS A 128 -4.93 -0.77 -9.52
N LYS A 129 -6.07 -1.46 -9.52
CA LYS A 129 -7.39 -0.89 -9.25
C LYS A 129 -8.32 -1.96 -8.71
N MET A 130 -8.93 -1.69 -7.55
CA MET A 130 -9.97 -2.52 -6.97
C MET A 130 -11.36 -1.94 -7.28
N THR A 131 -12.27 -2.80 -7.72
CA THR A 131 -13.66 -2.49 -8.11
C THR A 131 -14.59 -3.61 -7.64
N ASP A 132 -15.92 -3.44 -7.77
CA ASP A 132 -16.91 -4.48 -7.43
C ASP A 132 -16.60 -5.81 -8.10
N LYS A 133 -16.26 -5.72 -9.39
CA LYS A 133 -16.19 -6.87 -10.28
C LYS A 133 -14.95 -7.72 -10.03
N ASN A 134 -13.86 -7.09 -9.58
CA ASN A 134 -12.58 -7.76 -9.35
C ASN A 134 -12.17 -7.79 -7.87
N TYR A 135 -13.05 -7.39 -6.94
CA TYR A 135 -12.73 -7.33 -5.51
C TYR A 135 -12.18 -8.66 -4.98
N ASP A 136 -12.90 -9.76 -5.24
CA ASP A 136 -12.51 -11.09 -4.77
C ASP A 136 -11.23 -11.58 -5.43
N GLU A 137 -11.03 -11.29 -6.73
CA GLU A 137 -9.80 -11.62 -7.45
C GLU A 137 -8.59 -10.87 -6.87
N CYS A 138 -8.71 -9.56 -6.67
CA CYS A 138 -7.68 -8.73 -6.04
C CYS A 138 -7.33 -9.25 -4.63
N CYS A 139 -8.34 -9.58 -3.83
CA CYS A 139 -8.12 -10.13 -2.49
C CYS A 139 -7.54 -11.55 -2.52
N ASN A 140 -7.83 -12.36 -3.54
CA ASN A 140 -7.24 -13.69 -3.68
C ASN A 140 -5.76 -13.60 -4.06
N VAL A 141 -5.38 -12.66 -4.94
CA VAL A 141 -3.97 -12.39 -5.25
C VAL A 141 -3.23 -11.92 -4.00
N TYR A 142 -3.77 -10.91 -3.29
CA TYR A 142 -3.17 -10.36 -2.08
C TYR A 142 -2.98 -11.41 -0.97
N ASN A 143 -3.98 -12.27 -0.75
CA ASN A 143 -3.92 -13.34 0.25
C ASN A 143 -3.23 -14.62 -0.25
N SER A 144 -2.66 -14.63 -1.45
CA SER A 144 -1.90 -15.78 -1.94
C SER A 144 -0.69 -16.02 -1.05
N GLU A 145 -0.28 -17.28 -0.90
CA GLU A 145 0.90 -17.65 -0.10
C GLU A 145 2.15 -16.87 -0.53
N LYS A 146 2.32 -16.67 -1.85
CA LYS A 146 3.39 -15.85 -2.41
C LYS A 146 3.40 -14.45 -1.84
N CYS A 147 2.27 -13.74 -1.88
CA CYS A 147 2.18 -12.36 -1.43
C CYS A 147 2.28 -12.22 0.09
N VAL A 148 1.66 -13.14 0.84
CA VAL A 148 1.81 -13.21 2.30
C VAL A 148 3.28 -13.40 2.70
N ASN A 149 4.04 -14.21 1.96
CA ASN A 149 5.45 -14.42 2.24
C ASN A 149 6.33 -13.22 1.84
N ILE A 150 5.97 -12.48 0.79
CA ILE A 150 6.64 -11.24 0.41
C ILE A 150 6.48 -10.18 1.50
N TYR A 151 5.24 -9.92 1.98
CA TYR A 151 4.99 -8.90 3.00
C TYR A 151 5.52 -9.21 4.40
N LYS A 152 5.92 -10.47 4.66
CA LYS A 152 6.60 -10.84 5.92
C LYS A 152 8.05 -10.38 5.95
N LYS A 153 8.67 -10.16 4.79
CA LYS A 153 10.06 -9.71 4.67
C LYS A 153 10.08 -8.19 4.54
N LYS A 154 11.07 -7.56 5.17
CA LYS A 154 11.36 -6.14 4.93
C LYS A 154 12.20 -6.01 3.66
N LEU A 155 12.08 -4.90 2.93
CA LEU A 155 12.93 -4.65 1.76
C LEU A 155 14.41 -4.60 2.17
N SER A 156 14.69 -3.99 3.31
CA SER A 156 16.02 -3.86 3.93
C SER A 156 16.67 -5.20 4.31
N GLU A 157 15.91 -6.29 4.39
CA GLU A 157 16.46 -7.65 4.58
C GLU A 157 17.04 -8.23 3.29
N ASN A 158 16.72 -7.66 2.12
CA ASN A 158 17.33 -8.04 0.85
C ASN A 158 18.64 -7.26 0.66
N ASP A 159 19.73 -7.97 0.34
CA ASP A 159 21.06 -7.38 0.17
C ASP A 159 21.11 -6.27 -0.89
N ALA A 160 20.31 -6.36 -1.95
CA ALA A 160 20.23 -5.34 -2.99
C ALA A 160 19.54 -4.05 -2.52
N CYS A 161 18.72 -4.11 -1.45
CA CYS A 161 17.82 -3.05 -0.98
C CYS A 161 18.19 -2.47 0.40
N LYS A 162 19.44 -2.63 0.86
CA LYS A 162 19.86 -2.19 2.20
C LYS A 162 19.79 -0.68 2.44
N ASN A 163 19.92 0.15 1.40
CA ASN A 163 20.04 1.60 1.54
C ASN A 163 18.83 2.33 0.97
N GLY A 164 18.34 3.35 1.69
CA GLY A 164 17.34 4.29 1.17
C GLY A 164 15.94 3.71 0.97
N THR A 165 15.64 2.52 1.51
CA THR A 165 14.34 1.84 1.31
C THR A 165 13.29 2.16 2.36
N GLU A 166 13.62 2.93 3.42
CA GLU A 166 12.71 3.20 4.53
C GLU A 166 11.38 3.83 4.07
N ASP A 167 11.43 4.81 3.17
CA ASP A 167 10.22 5.46 2.68
C ASP A 167 9.38 4.53 1.78
N VAL A 168 10.04 3.67 1.00
CA VAL A 168 9.38 2.64 0.18
C VAL A 168 8.74 1.57 1.06
N GLU A 169 9.43 1.14 2.12
CA GLU A 169 8.88 0.21 3.11
C GLU A 169 7.66 0.78 3.82
N LYS A 170 7.71 2.05 4.26
CA LYS A 170 6.56 2.75 4.84
C LYS A 170 5.38 2.79 3.87
N GLN A 171 5.64 3.10 2.60
CA GLN A 171 4.61 3.13 1.57
C GLN A 171 3.99 1.75 1.35
N ILE A 172 4.81 0.70 1.24
CA ILE A 172 4.37 -0.69 1.11
C ILE A 172 3.54 -1.10 2.33
N ALA A 173 4.02 -0.82 3.55
CA ALA A 173 3.31 -1.14 4.80
C ALA A 173 1.95 -0.45 4.86
N MET A 174 1.88 0.82 4.46
CA MET A 174 0.62 1.57 4.37
C MET A 174 -0.33 0.93 3.35
N MET A 175 0.13 0.62 2.14
CA MET A 175 -0.71 -0.02 1.12
C MET A 175 -1.16 -1.42 1.54
N SER A 176 -0.27 -2.24 2.12
CA SER A 176 -0.62 -3.56 2.61
C SER A 176 -1.60 -3.48 3.78
N GLY A 177 -1.50 -2.49 4.66
CA GLY A 177 -2.48 -2.26 5.72
C GLY A 177 -3.87 -1.90 5.16
N LEU A 178 -3.94 -1.04 4.14
CA LEU A 178 -5.21 -0.76 3.45
C LEU A 178 -5.80 -2.01 2.78
N MET A 179 -4.93 -2.88 2.25
CA MET A 179 -5.34 -4.18 1.73
C MET A 179 -5.82 -5.12 2.83
N ASP A 180 -5.20 -5.13 4.01
CA ASP A 180 -5.68 -5.90 5.17
C ASP A 180 -7.10 -5.49 5.57
N LEU A 181 -7.40 -4.19 5.58
CA LEU A 181 -8.77 -3.70 5.80
C LEU A 181 -9.76 -4.21 4.76
N SER A 182 -9.34 -4.39 3.51
CA SER A 182 -10.21 -4.78 2.40
C SER A 182 -10.33 -6.30 2.25
N CYS A 183 -9.25 -7.02 2.50
CA CYS A 183 -9.08 -8.38 2.05
C CYS A 183 -8.87 -9.39 3.18
N ALA A 184 -8.82 -8.97 4.44
CA ALA A 184 -8.66 -9.91 5.55
C ALA A 184 -9.75 -10.97 5.54
N LYS A 185 -9.33 -12.23 5.63
CA LYS A 185 -10.18 -13.41 5.71
C LYS A 185 -9.79 -14.25 6.91
N HIS A 186 -10.77 -14.91 7.51
CA HIS A 186 -10.58 -15.93 8.53
C HIS A 186 -11.44 -17.13 8.16
N ASN A 187 -10.83 -18.32 8.04
CA ASN A 187 -11.49 -19.54 7.56
C ASN A 187 -12.22 -19.37 6.21
N GLY A 188 -11.57 -18.69 5.26
CA GLY A 188 -12.10 -18.44 3.92
C GLY A 188 -13.21 -17.38 3.82
N LYS A 189 -13.67 -16.82 4.94
CA LYS A 189 -14.69 -15.76 4.99
C LYS A 189 -14.05 -14.42 5.28
N TYR A 190 -14.57 -13.35 4.69
CA TYR A 190 -14.11 -11.99 5.01
C TYR A 190 -14.31 -11.67 6.50
N CYS A 191 -13.31 -11.02 7.07
CA CYS A 191 -13.43 -10.41 8.38
C CYS A 191 -14.53 -9.34 8.38
N PRO A 192 -15.18 -9.05 9.52
CA PRO A 192 -16.36 -8.16 9.54
C PRO A 192 -16.09 -6.77 8.95
N ILE A 193 -14.96 -6.14 9.28
CA ILE A 193 -14.58 -4.84 8.68
C ILE A 193 -14.36 -4.96 7.16
N SER A 194 -13.65 -5.99 6.70
CA SER A 194 -13.41 -6.24 5.27
C SER A 194 -14.69 -6.51 4.50
N LYS A 195 -15.63 -7.23 5.11
CA LYS A 195 -16.97 -7.43 4.56
C LYS A 195 -17.70 -6.10 4.37
N LEU A 196 -17.67 -5.21 5.37
CA LEU A 196 -18.28 -3.88 5.22
C LEU A 196 -17.60 -3.04 4.16
N ASN A 197 -16.27 -3.10 4.07
CA ASN A 197 -15.51 -2.39 3.05
C ASN A 197 -15.90 -2.87 1.63
N LYS A 198 -16.01 -4.19 1.44
CA LYS A 198 -16.55 -4.80 0.20
C LYS A 198 -17.96 -4.32 -0.12
N GLU A 199 -18.81 -4.18 0.89
CA GLU A 199 -20.20 -3.73 0.75
C GLU A 199 -20.33 -2.20 0.65
N GLY A 200 -19.24 -1.44 0.79
CA GLY A 200 -19.26 0.03 0.79
C GLY A 200 -19.97 0.65 2.00
N LYS A 201 -19.99 -0.05 3.14
CA LYS A 201 -20.68 0.37 4.38
C LYS A 201 -19.72 0.96 5.41
N GLU A 202 -20.28 1.74 6.33
CA GLU A 202 -19.51 2.30 7.45
C GLU A 202 -19.29 1.30 8.57
N ILE A 203 -18.13 1.38 9.23
CA ILE A 203 -17.81 0.60 10.42
C ILE A 203 -18.77 0.98 11.56
N THR A 204 -19.52 0.00 12.03
CA THR A 204 -20.42 0.11 13.18
C THR A 204 -19.79 -0.52 14.43
N GLN A 205 -20.32 -0.19 15.61
CA GLN A 205 -19.89 -0.82 16.87
C GLN A 205 -20.01 -2.36 16.82
N SER A 206 -21.12 -2.88 16.29
CA SER A 206 -21.33 -4.32 16.15
C SER A 206 -20.25 -4.99 15.29
N THR A 207 -19.73 -4.28 14.28
CA THR A 207 -18.68 -4.79 13.40
C THR A 207 -17.34 -4.87 14.13
N LEU A 208 -17.05 -3.90 15.01
CA LEU A 208 -15.87 -3.93 15.86
C LEU A 208 -15.94 -5.12 16.83
N GLU A 209 -17.09 -5.30 17.50
CA GLU A 209 -17.32 -6.42 18.41
C GLU A 209 -17.23 -7.79 17.70
N ASP A 210 -17.75 -7.90 16.47
CA ASP A 210 -17.59 -9.12 15.68
C ASP A 210 -16.14 -9.35 15.26
N THR A 211 -15.40 -8.29 14.98
CA THR A 211 -13.97 -8.38 14.63
C THR A 211 -13.14 -8.87 15.80
N CYS A 212 -13.48 -8.48 17.03
CA CYS A 212 -12.85 -8.94 18.27
C CYS A 212 -12.94 -10.46 18.51
N LYS A 213 -13.87 -11.15 17.85
CA LYS A 213 -14.06 -12.60 18.03
C LYS A 213 -13.00 -13.45 17.35
N SER A 214 -12.21 -12.89 16.43
CA SER A 214 -11.12 -13.59 15.74
C SER A 214 -9.82 -12.81 15.89
N GLN A 215 -8.79 -13.45 16.45
CA GLN A 215 -7.47 -12.84 16.61
C GLN A 215 -6.87 -12.38 15.28
N GLU A 216 -7.05 -13.16 14.22
CA GLU A 216 -6.56 -12.82 12.88
C GLU A 216 -7.28 -11.58 12.33
N CYS A 217 -8.62 -11.54 12.42
CA CYS A 217 -9.39 -10.36 12.01
C CYS A 217 -9.08 -9.13 12.86
N LEU A 218 -8.84 -9.31 14.16
CA LEU A 218 -8.45 -8.25 15.07
C LEU A 218 -7.10 -7.64 14.66
N GLN A 219 -6.07 -8.47 14.50
CA GLN A 219 -4.74 -8.03 14.11
C GLN A 219 -4.76 -7.28 12.76
N LYS A 220 -5.47 -7.84 11.77
CA LYS A 220 -5.62 -7.25 10.45
C LYS A 220 -6.43 -5.96 10.45
N GLY A 221 -7.52 -5.93 11.23
CA GLY A 221 -8.35 -4.74 11.43
C GLY A 221 -7.57 -3.59 12.07
N VAL A 222 -6.78 -3.87 13.12
CA VAL A 222 -5.91 -2.87 13.76
C VAL A 222 -4.87 -2.34 12.77
N SER A 223 -4.10 -3.24 12.14
CA SER A 223 -3.04 -2.86 11.21
C SER A 223 -3.56 -1.98 10.07
N GLY A 224 -4.71 -2.34 9.49
CA GLY A 224 -5.24 -1.56 8.38
C GLY A 224 -5.91 -0.24 8.80
N LEU A 225 -6.51 -0.16 9.99
CA LEU A 225 -6.97 1.13 10.54
C LEU A 225 -5.81 2.07 10.87
N GLU A 226 -4.68 1.55 11.36
CA GLU A 226 -3.46 2.34 11.55
C GLU A 226 -2.91 2.88 10.22
N ALA A 227 -2.86 2.03 9.19
CA ALA A 227 -2.47 2.47 7.85
C ALA A 227 -3.43 3.54 7.29
N SER A 228 -4.73 3.38 7.51
CA SER A 228 -5.73 4.38 7.12
C SER A 228 -5.53 5.70 7.84
N LYS A 229 -5.24 5.66 9.16
CA LYS A 229 -4.93 6.86 9.95
C LYS A 229 -3.71 7.58 9.39
N GLN A 230 -2.63 6.85 9.14
CA GLN A 230 -1.39 7.41 8.57
C GLN A 230 -1.65 8.06 7.21
N TRP A 231 -2.43 7.40 6.34
CA TRP A 231 -2.78 7.96 5.04
C TRP A 231 -3.59 9.25 5.13
N VAL A 232 -4.59 9.30 6.02
CA VAL A 232 -5.39 10.52 6.26
C VAL A 232 -4.52 11.65 6.82
N GLN A 233 -3.58 11.35 7.73
CA GLN A 233 -2.63 12.32 8.27
C GLN A 233 -1.68 12.86 7.20
N MET A 234 -1.15 12.00 6.33
CA MET A 234 -0.33 12.43 5.20
C MET A 234 -1.11 13.37 4.26
N ALA A 235 -2.37 13.04 3.96
CA ALA A 235 -3.23 13.89 3.14
C ALA A 235 -3.48 15.26 3.79
N LEU A 236 -3.67 15.29 5.12
CA LEU A 236 -3.80 16.51 5.90
C LEU A 236 -2.54 17.37 5.85
N ASP A 237 -1.36 16.78 6.03
CA ASP A 237 -0.10 17.50 6.01
C ASP A 237 0.16 18.13 4.65
N VAL A 238 -0.14 17.41 3.56
CA VAL A 238 -0.07 17.97 2.20
C VAL A 238 -1.06 19.13 2.04
N GLN A 239 -2.30 18.96 2.50
CA GLN A 239 -3.32 20.01 2.43
C GLN A 239 -2.88 21.27 3.19
N ASN A 240 -2.31 21.12 4.39
CA ASN A 240 -1.85 22.23 5.21
C ASN A 240 -0.69 22.96 4.53
N LYS A 241 0.33 22.24 4.04
CA LYS A 241 1.47 22.82 3.31
C LYS A 241 1.02 23.59 2.05
N VAL A 242 0.09 23.01 1.30
CA VAL A 242 -0.52 23.69 0.15
C VAL A 242 -1.28 24.94 0.60
N SER A 243 -2.10 24.85 1.65
CA SER A 243 -2.84 26.01 2.16
C SER A 243 -1.93 27.14 2.67
N GLU A 244 -0.80 26.81 3.29
CA GLU A 244 0.20 27.79 3.73
C GLU A 244 0.84 28.49 2.52
N ALA A 245 1.22 27.73 1.50
CA ALA A 245 1.77 28.25 0.25
C ALA A 245 0.77 29.16 -0.50
N PHE A 246 -0.53 28.89 -0.38
CA PHE A 246 -1.61 29.65 -1.02
C PHE A 246 -2.42 30.54 -0.06
N SER A 247 -1.83 30.94 1.08
CA SER A 247 -2.50 31.64 2.19
C SER A 247 -3.20 32.97 1.85
N HIS A 248 -3.02 33.50 0.63
CA HIS A 248 -3.81 34.61 0.10
C HIS A 248 -5.23 34.24 -0.35
N GLN A 249 -5.54 32.95 -0.51
CA GLN A 249 -6.85 32.49 -0.99
C GLN A 249 -7.67 31.87 0.16
N LYS A 250 -8.38 32.73 0.90
CA LYS A 250 -9.30 32.34 1.99
C LYS A 250 -10.33 31.32 1.46
N ARG A 251 -10.14 30.03 1.76
CA ARG A 251 -11.14 28.99 1.49
C ARG A 251 -12.23 29.04 2.54
N ALA A 252 -13.46 29.26 2.10
CA ALA A 252 -14.65 29.18 2.94
C ALA A 252 -15.04 27.71 3.19
N ASN A 253 -15.04 27.32 4.46
CA ASN A 253 -15.83 26.25 5.10
C ASN A 253 -16.12 24.96 4.30
N ALA A 254 -15.29 23.93 4.48
CA ALA A 254 -15.69 22.54 4.29
C ALA A 254 -16.12 21.95 5.65
N ASN A 255 -17.36 21.47 5.75
CA ASN A 255 -18.05 21.06 6.99
C ASN A 255 -17.68 19.67 7.52
N THR A 256 -16.58 19.08 7.06
CA THR A 256 -16.05 17.85 7.66
C THR A 256 -14.55 18.00 7.65
N THR A 257 -14.00 18.32 8.82
CA THR A 257 -12.57 18.52 8.94
C THR A 257 -11.91 17.15 8.84
N PRO A 258 -10.84 16.96 8.08
CA PRO A 258 -10.20 15.64 8.04
C PRO A 258 -9.65 15.21 9.42
N GLN A 259 -9.58 16.13 10.39
CA GLN A 259 -9.42 15.86 11.82
C GLN A 259 -10.55 14.99 12.41
N GLU A 260 -11.81 15.18 12.01
CA GLU A 260 -12.93 14.31 12.41
C GLU A 260 -12.73 12.87 11.91
N ALA A 261 -12.17 12.70 10.70
CA ALA A 261 -11.87 11.37 10.16
C ALA A 261 -10.78 10.68 10.99
N VAL A 262 -9.72 11.39 11.36
CA VAL A 262 -8.67 10.87 12.26
C VAL A 262 -9.27 10.48 13.62
N SER A 263 -10.10 11.35 14.21
CA SER A 263 -10.75 11.07 15.50
C SER A 263 -11.67 9.85 15.44
N LYS A 264 -12.42 9.67 14.33
CA LYS A 264 -13.26 8.49 14.11
C LYS A 264 -12.43 7.21 14.01
N ILE A 265 -11.30 7.23 13.28
CA ILE A 265 -10.38 6.10 13.20
C ILE A 265 -9.77 5.79 14.58
N ASP A 266 -9.41 6.80 15.35
CA ASP A 266 -8.90 6.63 16.72
C ASP A 266 -9.93 5.98 17.64
N GLY A 267 -11.21 6.35 17.53
CA GLY A 267 -12.30 5.68 18.24
C GLY A 267 -12.36 4.18 17.92
N TYR A 268 -12.25 3.81 16.64
CA TYR A 268 -12.23 2.41 16.22
C TYR A 268 -11.00 1.66 16.72
N LEU A 269 -9.81 2.27 16.64
CA LEU A 269 -8.57 1.69 17.13
C LEU A 269 -8.61 1.47 18.64
N ASN A 270 -9.16 2.41 19.41
CA ASN A 270 -9.29 2.29 20.86
C ASN A 270 -10.22 1.12 21.25
N GLU A 271 -11.35 0.94 20.55
CA GLU A 271 -12.23 -0.21 20.79
C GLU A 271 -11.52 -1.54 20.47
N LEU A 272 -10.85 -1.64 19.31
CA LEU A 272 -10.16 -2.88 18.92
C LEU A 272 -8.96 -3.20 19.82
N LYS A 273 -8.21 -2.19 20.27
CA LYS A 273 -7.08 -2.36 21.17
C LYS A 273 -7.49 -2.49 22.65
N SER A 274 -8.77 -2.37 22.96
CA SER A 274 -9.26 -2.51 24.32
C SER A 274 -9.01 -3.91 24.89
N GLU A 275 -8.87 -4.01 26.20
CA GLU A 275 -8.78 -5.29 26.90
C GLU A 275 -10.01 -6.16 26.65
N LYS A 276 -11.20 -5.55 26.53
CA LYS A 276 -12.45 -6.23 26.18
C LYS A 276 -12.32 -6.99 24.86
N CYS A 277 -11.77 -6.35 23.84
CA CYS A 277 -11.60 -6.96 22.52
C CYS A 277 -10.52 -8.06 22.54
N SER A 278 -9.40 -7.79 23.21
CA SER A 278 -8.29 -8.76 23.36
C SER A 278 -8.71 -10.02 24.12
N ALA A 279 -9.53 -9.88 25.16
CA ALA A 279 -10.07 -11.00 25.94
C ALA A 279 -10.99 -11.89 25.09
N GLN A 280 -11.81 -11.29 24.22
CA GLN A 280 -12.69 -12.04 23.32
C GLN A 280 -11.89 -12.85 22.29
N ALA A 281 -10.84 -12.26 21.71
CA ALA A 281 -9.97 -12.94 20.75
C ALA A 281 -9.25 -14.14 21.40
N ALA A 282 -8.80 -14.00 22.65
CA ALA A 282 -8.16 -15.08 23.40
C ALA A 282 -9.14 -16.20 23.78
N SER A 283 -10.40 -15.86 24.10
CA SER A 283 -11.43 -16.82 24.52
C SER A 283 -11.82 -17.80 23.40
N GLY A 284 -11.75 -17.38 22.14
CA GLY A 284 -12.03 -18.23 20.98
C GLY A 284 -11.06 -19.40 20.81
N ALA A 285 -9.80 -19.26 21.26
CA ALA A 285 -8.80 -20.32 21.18
C ALA A 285 -8.86 -21.30 22.38
N ILE A 286 -9.44 -20.90 23.51
CA ILE A 286 -9.42 -21.68 24.76
C ILE A 286 -10.54 -22.73 24.80
N SER A 287 -11.59 -22.59 23.99
CA SER A 287 -12.72 -23.55 23.99
C SER A 287 -12.39 -24.95 23.45
N LEU A 288 -11.20 -25.18 22.88
CA LEU A 288 -10.78 -26.50 22.35
C LEU A 288 -9.69 -27.21 23.19
N LYS A 289 -9.14 -26.59 24.24
CA LYS A 289 -8.06 -27.22 25.05
C LYS A 289 -8.47 -27.65 26.45
N ALA A 290 -9.58 -27.12 26.99
CA ALA A 290 -10.10 -27.56 28.30
C ALA A 290 -10.57 -29.03 28.28
N GLY A 291 -11.07 -29.53 27.14
CA GLY A 291 -11.49 -30.92 26.99
C GLY A 291 -10.34 -31.92 27.13
N ASN A 292 -9.17 -31.64 26.53
CA ASN A 292 -8.01 -32.53 26.63
C ASN A 292 -7.33 -32.48 28.00
N LEU A 293 -7.40 -31.37 28.72
CA LEU A 293 -6.87 -31.30 30.09
C LEU A 293 -7.73 -32.13 31.06
N PHE A 294 -9.06 -32.11 30.88
CA PHE A 294 -9.97 -32.96 31.66
C PHE A 294 -9.79 -34.45 31.31
N VAL A 295 -9.59 -34.81 30.04
CA VAL A 295 -9.31 -36.20 29.64
C VAL A 295 -7.96 -36.67 30.17
N LEU A 296 -6.93 -35.82 30.16
CA LEU A 296 -5.62 -36.12 30.77
C LEU A 296 -5.72 -36.24 32.30
N SER A 297 -6.48 -35.38 32.98
CA SER A 297 -6.67 -35.49 34.43
C SER A 297 -7.48 -36.73 34.79
N LEU A 298 -8.52 -37.07 34.03
CA LEU A 298 -9.33 -38.27 34.24
C LEU A 298 -8.53 -39.56 33.97
N GLY A 299 -7.69 -39.56 32.92
CA GLY A 299 -6.80 -40.67 32.60
C GLY A 299 -5.75 -40.92 33.70
N LEU A 300 -5.16 -39.86 34.25
CA LEU A 300 -4.26 -39.97 35.41
C LEU A 300 -4.99 -40.46 36.67
N PHE A 301 -6.23 -40.03 36.89
CA PHE A 301 -7.02 -40.47 38.04
C PHE A 301 -7.39 -41.96 37.94
N LEU A 302 -7.77 -42.43 36.75
CA LEU A 302 -8.07 -43.85 36.51
C LEU A 302 -6.81 -44.73 36.57
N TYR A 303 -5.66 -44.24 36.13
CA TYR A 303 -4.38 -44.94 36.25
C TYR A 303 -3.96 -45.17 37.71
N TYR A 304 -4.33 -44.28 38.64
CA TYR A 304 -4.02 -44.44 40.06
C TYR A 304 -5.02 -45.35 40.81
N LEU A 305 -6.19 -45.63 40.22
CA LEU A 305 -7.24 -46.45 40.83
C LEU A 305 -7.20 -47.92 40.39
N LEU A 306 -6.52 -48.24 39.29
CA LEU A 306 -6.28 -49.59 38.76
C LEU A 306 -4.90 -50.09 39.19
#